data_AF-W8NLK8-F1
#
_entry.id   AF-W8NLK8-F1
#
_cell.length_a   1.000
_cell.length_b   1.000
_cell.length_c   1.000
_cell.angle_alpha   90.00
_cell.angle_beta   90.00
_cell.angle_gamma   90.00
#
_symmetry.space_group_name_H-M   'P 1'
#
loop_
_entity.id
_entity.type
_entity.pdbx_description
1 polymer ?
#
loop_
_entity_poly.entity_id
_entity_poly.type
_entity_poly.pdbx_seq_one_letter_code
_entity_poly.pdbx_strand_id
1 'polypeptide(L)'
;YQGVKRRFSEKQIADITVIDDYAHHPTEIDATLDAARQKYPNKQIIAIFQPHTYSRVIAYKDEFATSLEAADKVFLADIFGSAREKAGAVTSAEIGAGISKFGG
;
A
#
# COMPACT_ATOMS: atom_id res chain seq x y z
N TYR A 1 23.22 -11.00 -3.55
CA TYR A 1 22.46 -10.92 -2.28
C TYR A 1 21.04 -11.41 -2.57
N GLN A 2 20.56 -12.45 -1.91
CA GLN A 2 19.17 -12.92 -2.05
C GLN A 2 18.35 -12.15 -1.00
N GLY A 3 17.53 -11.19 -1.42
CA GLY A 3 16.82 -10.28 -0.51
C GLY A 3 15.95 -10.99 0.54
N VAL A 4 15.51 -10.23 1.53
CA VAL A 4 14.56 -10.70 2.55
C VAL A 4 13.19 -10.89 1.89
N LYS A 5 12.54 -12.04 2.13
CA LYS A 5 11.18 -12.29 1.64
C LYS A 5 10.24 -11.16 2.07
N ARG A 6 9.39 -10.69 1.15
CA ARG A 6 8.43 -9.58 1.35
C ARG A 6 9.07 -8.21 1.60
N ARG A 7 10.32 -8.01 1.16
CA ARG A 7 10.92 -6.69 0.97
C ARG A 7 11.23 -6.55 -0.51
N PHE A 8 10.37 -5.84 -1.23
CA PHE A 8 10.38 -5.64 -2.67
C PHE A 8 10.57 -6.98 -3.43
N SER A 9 9.76 -7.98 -3.08
CA SER A 9 9.86 -9.30 -3.68
C SER A 9 9.12 -9.33 -5.02
N GLU A 10 9.89 -9.48 -6.10
CA GLU A 10 9.37 -9.37 -7.45
C GLU A 10 9.08 -10.73 -8.08
N LYS A 11 7.94 -10.81 -8.78
CA LYS A 11 7.58 -11.95 -9.61
C LYS A 11 6.95 -11.45 -10.90
N GLN A 12 7.33 -12.05 -12.02
CA GLN A 12 6.69 -11.76 -13.30
C GLN A 12 5.58 -12.76 -13.59
N ILE A 13 4.42 -12.26 -14.03
CA ILE A 13 3.27 -13.06 -14.46
C ILE A 13 2.84 -12.49 -15.81
N ALA A 14 3.11 -13.23 -16.89
CA ALA A 14 2.98 -12.74 -18.26
C ALA A 14 3.71 -11.39 -18.43
N ASP A 15 3.00 -10.34 -18.79
CA ASP A 15 3.50 -8.97 -19.01
C ASP A 15 3.44 -8.07 -17.75
N ILE A 16 2.90 -8.60 -16.65
CA ILE A 16 2.73 -7.90 -15.38
C ILE A 16 3.89 -8.24 -14.43
N THR A 17 4.45 -7.19 -13.82
CA THR A 17 5.36 -7.34 -12.68
C THR A 17 4.55 -7.20 -11.40
N VAL A 18 4.59 -8.23 -10.55
CA VAL A 18 4.00 -8.22 -9.21
C VAL A 18 5.12 -7.98 -8.19
N ILE A 19 4.91 -7.02 -7.30
CA ILE A 19 5.83 -6.67 -6.23
C ILE A 19 5.09 -6.88 -4.90
N ASP A 20 5.59 -7.78 -4.05
CA ASP A 20 5.10 -7.99 -2.68
C ASP A 20 6.07 -7.33 -1.69
N ASP A 21 5.57 -6.34 -0.95
CA ASP A 21 6.28 -5.64 0.10
C ASP A 21 5.48 -5.67 1.42
N TYR A 22 6.20 -5.71 2.54
CA TYR A 22 5.65 -5.67 3.90
C TYR A 22 5.41 -4.25 4.43
N ALA A 23 5.62 -3.22 3.60
CA ALA A 23 5.40 -1.81 3.91
C ALA A 23 4.00 -1.61 4.53
N HIS A 24 4.00 -1.09 5.75
CA HIS A 24 2.78 -0.87 6.52
C HIS A 24 2.80 0.47 7.27
N HIS A 25 3.88 1.22 7.12
CA HIS A 25 4.01 2.61 7.56
C HIS A 25 4.09 3.52 6.32
N PRO A 26 3.54 4.76 6.34
CA PRO A 26 3.56 5.67 5.18
C PRO A 26 4.95 5.80 4.53
N THR A 27 6.00 6.03 5.32
CA THR A 27 7.37 6.16 4.81
C THR A 27 7.91 4.90 4.12
N GLU A 28 7.45 3.70 4.51
CA GLU A 28 7.83 2.46 3.83
C GLU A 28 7.10 2.32 2.49
N ILE A 29 5.86 2.81 2.41
CA ILE A 29 5.05 2.84 1.18
C ILE A 29 5.70 3.79 0.18
N ASP A 30 6.10 5.00 0.62
CA ASP A 30 6.83 5.96 -0.22
C ASP A 30 8.09 5.31 -0.83
N ALA A 31 8.92 4.70 0.02
CA ALA A 31 10.14 4.03 -0.42
C ALA A 31 9.87 2.90 -1.43
N THR A 32 8.77 2.17 -1.25
CA THR A 32 8.36 1.09 -2.16
C THR A 32 7.91 1.65 -3.51
N LEU A 33 7.05 2.67 -3.51
CA LEU A 33 6.53 3.29 -4.74
C LEU A 33 7.62 4.02 -5.51
N ASP A 34 8.53 4.70 -4.82
CA ASP A 34 9.69 5.35 -5.43
C ASP A 34 10.61 4.33 -6.10
N ALA A 35 10.93 3.23 -5.41
CA ALA A 35 11.74 2.16 -5.99
C ALA A 35 11.06 1.53 -7.21
N ALA A 36 9.74 1.29 -7.15
CA ALA A 36 8.97 0.79 -8.28
C ALA A 36 8.98 1.76 -9.47
N ARG A 37 8.79 3.06 -9.23
CA ARG A 37 8.81 4.08 -10.29
C ARG A 37 10.17 4.23 -10.93
N GLN A 38 11.24 4.22 -10.13
CA GLN A 38 12.62 4.27 -10.65
C GLN A 38 12.94 3.03 -11.50
N LYS A 39 12.51 1.84 -11.07
CA LYS A 39 12.77 0.59 -11.79
C LYS A 39 11.92 0.44 -13.05
N TYR A 40 10.69 0.96 -13.03
CA TYR A 40 9.71 0.83 -14.10
C TYR A 40 9.10 2.18 -14.51
N PRO A 41 9.91 3.13 -15.04
CA PRO A 41 9.48 4.51 -15.26
C PRO A 41 8.29 4.64 -16.23
N ASN A 42 8.17 3.71 -17.19
CA ASN A 42 7.16 3.74 -18.24
C ASN A 42 5.98 2.78 -17.99
N LYS A 43 5.93 2.10 -16.83
CA LYS A 43 4.79 1.22 -16.49
C LYS A 43 3.83 1.95 -15.55
N GLN A 44 2.55 1.60 -15.67
CA GLN A 44 1.55 1.98 -14.69
C GLN A 44 1.82 1.25 -13.36
N ILE A 45 1.77 1.98 -12.26
CA ILE A 45 1.87 1.44 -10.90
C ILE A 45 0.46 1.39 -10.31
N ILE A 46 0.02 0.17 -10.00
CA ILE A 46 -1.24 -0.09 -9.29
C ILE A 46 -0.87 -0.54 -7.88
N ALA A 47 -1.22 0.26 -6.88
CA ALA A 47 -1.02 -0.08 -5.48
C ALA A 47 -2.27 -0.81 -4.94
N ILE A 48 -2.06 -1.99 -4.36
CA ILE A 48 -3.10 -2.72 -3.62
C ILE A 48 -2.64 -2.76 -2.17
N PHE A 49 -3.30 -2.00 -1.30
CA PHE A 49 -2.87 -1.83 0.08
C PHE A 49 -3.88 -2.43 1.05
N GLN A 50 -3.39 -3.25 1.97
CA GLN A 50 -4.15 -3.76 3.11
C GLN A 50 -3.65 -3.06 4.38
N PRO A 51 -4.42 -2.10 4.93
CA PRO A 51 -4.02 -1.43 6.16
C PRO A 51 -3.95 -2.42 7.32
N HIS A 52 -2.92 -2.29 8.17
CA HIS A 52 -2.77 -3.12 9.36
C HIS A 52 -2.93 -2.32 10.66
N THR A 53 -3.89 -2.81 11.44
CA THR A 53 -4.54 -2.29 12.67
C THR A 53 -5.36 -1.02 12.54
N TYR A 54 -6.49 -1.00 13.24
CA TYR A 54 -7.41 0.13 13.31
C TYR A 54 -6.76 1.37 13.95
N SER A 55 -6.00 1.18 15.04
CA SER A 55 -5.20 2.23 15.67
C SER A 55 -4.28 2.98 14.70
N ARG A 56 -3.65 2.27 13.76
CA ARG A 56 -2.76 2.90 12.77
C ARG A 56 -3.52 3.64 11.70
N VAL A 57 -4.66 3.11 11.26
CA VAL A 57 -5.54 3.84 10.34
C VAL A 57 -6.01 5.15 10.98
N ILE A 58 -6.42 5.13 12.25
CA ILE A 58 -6.79 6.35 12.99
C ILE A 58 -5.61 7.33 13.06
N ALA A 59 -4.41 6.83 13.35
CA ALA A 59 -3.24 7.67 13.56
C ALA A 59 -2.66 8.28 12.27
N TYR A 60 -2.78 7.58 11.13
CA TYR A 60 -2.01 7.89 9.92
C TYR A 60 -2.83 7.94 8.64
N LYS A 61 -4.16 8.06 8.70
CA LYS A 61 -5.01 8.00 7.49
C LYS A 61 -4.62 9.00 6.41
N ASP A 62 -4.28 10.23 6.80
CA ASP A 62 -3.97 11.31 5.86
C ASP A 62 -2.58 11.10 5.25
N GLU A 63 -1.64 10.59 6.03
CA GLU A 63 -0.30 10.19 5.58
C GLU A 63 -0.38 8.97 4.65
N PHE A 64 -1.20 7.97 4.97
CA PHE A 64 -1.43 6.84 4.07
C PHE A 64 -2.01 7.30 2.73
N ALA A 65 -3.01 8.18 2.75
CA ALA A 65 -3.57 8.74 1.52
C ALA A 65 -2.50 9.46 0.70
N THR A 66 -1.71 10.31 1.36
CA THR A 66 -0.61 11.06 0.72
C THR A 66 0.42 10.12 0.08
N SER A 67 0.88 9.10 0.79
CA SER A 67 1.85 8.14 0.27
C SER A 67 1.30 7.33 -0.92
N LEU A 68 0.07 6.84 -0.79
CA LEU A 68 -0.57 6.03 -1.83
C LEU A 68 -0.90 6.83 -3.10
N GLU A 69 -1.09 8.15 -2.99
CA GLU A 69 -1.34 9.05 -4.12
C GLU A 69 -0.17 9.06 -5.13
N ALA A 70 1.03 8.61 -4.75
CA ALA A 70 2.15 8.46 -5.69
C ALA A 70 1.94 7.34 -6.74
N ALA A 71 1.03 6.40 -6.48
CA ALA A 71 0.63 5.39 -7.46
C ALA A 71 -0.27 5.99 -8.56
N ASP A 72 -0.44 5.27 -9.68
CA ASP A 72 -1.36 5.69 -10.75
C ASP A 72 -2.81 5.25 -10.47
N LYS A 73 -2.97 4.16 -9.71
CA LYS A 73 -4.25 3.66 -9.20
C LYS A 73 -4.03 3.05 -7.82
N VAL A 74 -5.02 3.20 -6.95
CA VAL A 74 -5.01 2.62 -5.61
C VAL A 74 -6.26 1.78 -5.38
N PHE A 75 -6.06 0.58 -4.84
CA PHE A 75 -7.11 -0.27 -4.30
C PHE A 75 -6.85 -0.55 -2.83
N LEU A 76 -7.91 -0.55 -2.03
CA LEU A 76 -7.83 -0.76 -0.59
C LEU A 76 -8.56 -2.03 -0.20
N ALA A 77 -7.83 -2.95 0.45
CA ALA A 77 -8.47 -4.10 1.10
C ALA A 77 -9.04 -3.70 2.48
N ASP A 78 -9.87 -4.57 3.05
CA ASP A 78 -10.33 -4.42 4.43
C ASP A 78 -9.16 -4.36 5.42
N ILE A 79 -9.35 -3.60 6.51
CA ILE A 79 -8.35 -3.46 7.57
C ILE A 79 -8.05 -4.83 8.18
N PHE A 80 -6.79 -5.24 8.13
CA PHE A 80 -6.34 -6.42 8.85
C PHE A 80 -6.12 -6.07 10.33
N GLY A 81 -6.99 -6.59 11.19
CA GLY A 81 -6.91 -6.40 12.63
C GLY A 81 -5.75 -7.16 13.26
N SER A 82 -5.51 -6.89 14.55
CA SER A 82 -4.54 -7.64 15.36
C SER A 82 -5.25 -8.51 16.40
N ALA A 83 -4.50 -9.37 17.10
CA ALA A 83 -5.04 -10.14 18.22
C ALA A 83 -5.70 -9.26 19.31
N ARG A 84 -5.29 -7.99 19.42
CA ARG A 84 -5.79 -7.01 20.39
C ARG A 84 -6.86 -6.07 19.81
N GLU A 85 -6.94 -5.94 18.49
CA GLU A 85 -7.83 -5.01 17.79
C GLU A 85 -8.55 -5.75 16.66
N LYS A 86 -9.63 -6.47 17.01
CA LYS A 86 -10.39 -7.29 16.05
C LYS A 86 -11.40 -6.48 15.24
N ALA A 87 -11.88 -5.36 15.78
CA ALA A 87 -12.84 -4.46 15.15
C ALA A 87 -12.59 -3.02 15.61
N GLY A 88 -12.99 -2.05 14.79
CA GLY A 88 -12.92 -0.63 15.08
C GLY A 88 -13.99 0.14 14.31
N ALA A 89 -14.19 1.41 14.66
CA ALA A 89 -15.19 2.27 14.03
C ALA A 89 -14.75 2.80 12.65
N VAL A 90 -13.46 2.70 12.33
CA VAL A 90 -12.87 3.16 11.07
C VAL A 90 -12.83 2.04 10.04
N THR A 91 -12.88 2.42 8.77
CA THR A 91 -12.74 1.50 7.63
C THR A 91 -11.62 1.97 6.71
N SER A 92 -11.14 1.09 5.83
CA SER A 92 -10.13 1.47 4.83
C SER A 92 -10.62 2.58 3.90
N ALA A 93 -11.94 2.72 3.69
CA ALA A 93 -12.52 3.82 2.94
C ALA A 93 -12.18 5.21 3.49
N GLU A 94 -11.85 5.34 4.79
CA GLU A 94 -11.40 6.62 5.35
C GLU A 94 -10.04 7.07 4.77
N ILE A 95 -9.17 6.12 4.42
CA ILE A 95 -7.93 6.42 3.69
C ILE A 95 -8.28 6.81 2.25
N GLY A 96 -9.17 6.03 1.61
CA GLY A 96 -9.58 6.24 0.22
C GLY A 96 -10.20 7.62 -0.04
N ALA A 97 -10.86 8.22 0.95
CA ALA A 97 -11.42 9.57 0.85
C ALA A 97 -10.37 10.67 0.55
N GLY A 98 -9.10 10.44 0.91
CA GLY A 98 -7.99 11.35 0.62
C GLY A 98 -7.27 11.07 -0.70
N ILE A 99 -7.69 10.06 -1.47
CA ILE A 99 -6.98 9.59 -2.67
C ILE A 99 -7.77 9.95 -3.92
N SER A 100 -7.20 10.79 -4.79
CA SER A 100 -7.89 11.23 -6.01
C SER A 100 -7.94 10.14 -7.09
N LYS A 101 -7.05 9.15 -6.99
CA LYS A 101 -6.86 8.03 -7.94
C LYS A 101 -7.46 6.72 -7.43
N PHE A 102 -8.42 6.80 -6.51
CA PHE A 102 -9.01 5.64 -5.85
C PHE A 102 -9.90 4.85 -6.82
N GLY A 103 -9.57 3.57 -7.01
CA GLY A 103 -10.22 2.68 -7.97
C GLY A 103 -11.28 1.75 -7.36
N GLY A 104 -11.38 1.69 -6.04
CA GLY A 104 -12.25 0.78 -5.29
C GLY A 104 -11.60 0.16 -4.07
#